data_AF-A0A957FKN9-F1
#
_entry.id   AF-A0A957FKN9-F1
#
_cell.length_a   1.000
_cell.length_b   1.000
_cell.length_c   1.000
_cell.angle_alpha   90.00
_cell.angle_beta   90.00
_cell.angle_gamma   90.00
#
_symmetry.space_group_name_H-M   'P 1'
#
loop_
_entity.id
_entity.type
_entity.pdbx_description
1 polymer ?
#
loop_
_entity_poly.entity_id
_entity_poly.type
_entity_poly.pdbx_seq_one_letter_code
_entity_poly.pdbx_strand_id
1 'polypeptide(L)'
;KGSGKSFLGWLLQREGHATYGKWAERPKPTLPRLILDNAPTDRANSRGVRPLISELGIKQIILLSRQKVDEPDMPAFPLQVTAEDMEYFRANLYRYLNIIIPEETDYLDYRRALEAYYREES
;
A
#
# COMPACT_ATOMS: atom_id res chain seq x y z
N LYS A 1 -5.24 -0.45 -11.00
CA LYS A 1 -5.26 0.66 -10.01
C LYS A 1 -4.51 0.21 -8.75
N GLY A 2 -3.54 0.98 -8.28
CA GLY A 2 -2.86 0.73 -7.01
C GLY A 2 -3.66 1.37 -5.88
N SER A 3 -4.08 0.60 -4.88
CA SER A 3 -4.87 1.11 -3.74
C SER A 3 -3.99 1.44 -2.52
N GLY A 4 -2.67 1.59 -2.69
CA GLY A 4 -1.75 1.92 -1.60
C GLY A 4 -1.39 0.79 -0.62
N LYS A 5 -1.83 -0.46 -0.85
CA LYS A 5 -1.56 -1.59 0.07
C LYS A 5 -0.07 -1.81 0.37
N SER A 6 0.77 -1.87 -0.67
CA SER A 6 2.22 -2.06 -0.48
C SER A 6 2.86 -0.87 0.26
N PHE A 7 2.38 0.35 0.01
CA PHE A 7 2.82 1.53 0.74
C PHE A 7 2.46 1.43 2.23
N LEU A 8 1.23 1.02 2.56
CA LEU A 8 0.81 0.79 3.95
C LEU A 8 1.72 -0.24 4.64
N GLY A 9 2.03 -1.34 3.96
CA GLY A 9 2.94 -2.36 4.49
C GLY A 9 4.33 -1.81 4.81
N TRP A 10 4.91 -1.07 3.88
CA TRP A 10 6.21 -0.41 4.07
C TRP A 10 6.16 0.64 5.19
N LEU A 11 5.12 1.46 5.24
CA LEU A 11 4.94 2.50 6.26
C LEU A 11 4.87 1.88 7.66
N LEU A 12 4.07 0.84 7.85
CA LEU A 12 3.95 0.15 9.13
C LEU A 12 5.27 -0.50 9.58
N GLN A 13 6.13 -0.92 8.64
CA GLN A 13 7.48 -1.35 8.97
C GLN A 13 8.36 -0.19 9.42
N ARG A 14 8.35 0.92 8.67
CA ARG A 14 9.16 2.09 8.98
C ARG A 14 8.83 2.68 10.36
N GLU A 15 7.56 2.71 10.74
CA GLU A 15 7.08 3.19 12.04
C GLU A 15 7.23 2.13 13.17
N GLY A 16 7.83 0.97 12.88
CA GLY A 16 8.11 -0.07 13.89
C GLY A 16 6.88 -0.85 14.36
N HIS A 17 5.78 -0.84 13.59
CA HIS A 17 4.53 -1.51 13.96
C HIS A 17 4.41 -2.96 13.47
N ALA A 18 5.07 -3.31 12.37
CA ALA A 18 5.06 -4.66 11.79
C ALA A 18 6.31 -4.97 10.95
N THR A 19 6.71 -6.24 10.83
CA THR A 19 7.66 -6.66 9.79
C THR A 19 6.91 -6.76 8.47
N TYR A 20 7.45 -6.20 7.38
CA TYR A 20 6.88 -6.34 6.05
C TYR A 20 7.74 -7.24 5.17
N GLY A 21 7.09 -8.07 4.36
CA GLY A 21 7.73 -8.98 3.42
C GLY A 21 6.79 -9.34 2.28
N LYS A 22 7.33 -9.99 1.24
CA LYS A 22 6.53 -10.54 0.14
C LYS A 22 6.15 -11.98 0.45
N TRP A 23 4.98 -12.41 -0.03
CA TRP A 23 4.50 -13.78 0.14
C TRP A 23 5.49 -14.85 -0.33
N ALA A 24 6.16 -14.61 -1.47
CA ALA A 24 7.10 -15.57 -2.08
C ALA A 24 8.42 -15.73 -1.32
N GLU A 25 8.66 -14.90 -0.30
CA GLU A 25 9.91 -14.87 0.47
C GLU A 25 9.65 -15.44 1.87
N ARG A 26 10.62 -16.21 2.41
CA ARG A 26 10.49 -16.70 3.78
C ARG A 26 10.64 -15.53 4.76
N PRO A 27 9.60 -15.17 5.52
CA PRO A 27 9.66 -14.01 6.40
C PRO A 27 10.55 -14.30 7.62
N LYS A 28 11.27 -13.27 8.08
CA LYS A 28 12.03 -13.28 9.34
C LYS A 28 11.55 -12.12 10.20
N PRO A 29 10.41 -12.27 10.90
CA PRO A 29 9.83 -11.18 11.66
C PRO A 29 10.70 -10.80 12.86
N THR A 30 10.95 -9.51 13.00
CA THR A 30 11.58 -8.90 14.18
C THR A 30 10.54 -8.22 15.08
N LEU A 31 9.29 -8.13 14.60
CA LEU A 31 8.18 -7.48 15.28
C LEU A 31 7.01 -8.47 15.50
N PRO A 32 6.13 -8.22 16.48
CA PRO A 32 5.02 -9.13 16.79
C PRO A 32 3.95 -9.24 15.69
N ARG A 33 4.02 -8.42 14.64
CA ARG A 33 3.09 -8.42 13.51
C ARG A 33 3.88 -8.62 12.22
N LEU A 34 3.34 -9.43 11.32
CA LEU A 34 3.91 -9.68 10.00
C LEU A 34 2.90 -9.27 8.92
N ILE A 35 3.37 -8.52 7.92
CA ILE A 35 2.59 -8.13 6.74
C ILE A 35 3.17 -8.88 5.54
N LEU A 36 2.33 -9.61 4.82
CA LEU A 36 2.71 -10.32 3.60
C LEU A 36 2.02 -9.69 2.39
N ASP A 37 2.82 -9.10 1.50
CA ASP A 37 2.35 -8.50 0.25
C ASP A 37 2.25 -9.52 -0.90
N ASN A 38 1.32 -9.25 -1.81
CA ASN A 38 0.92 -10.14 -2.90
C ASN A 38 0.48 -11.52 -2.39
N ALA A 39 -0.24 -11.55 -1.27
CA ALA A 39 -0.79 -12.79 -0.75
C ALA A 39 -1.79 -13.39 -1.75
N PRO A 40 -1.74 -14.72 -1.97
CA PRO A 40 -2.73 -15.42 -2.77
C PRO A 40 -4.09 -15.38 -2.06
N THR A 41 -5.15 -15.50 -2.86
CA THR A 41 -6.52 -15.31 -2.39
C THR A 41 -7.27 -16.60 -2.19
N ASP A 42 -6.68 -17.74 -2.56
CA ASP A 42 -7.29 -19.05 -2.36
C ASP A 42 -7.24 -19.49 -0.89
N ARG A 43 -8.19 -20.36 -0.55
CA ARG A 43 -8.38 -20.85 0.80
C ARG A 43 -7.22 -21.72 1.31
N ALA A 44 -6.59 -22.50 0.43
CA ALA A 44 -5.54 -23.42 0.81
C ALA A 44 -4.31 -22.65 1.32
N ASN A 45 -3.88 -21.63 0.57
CA ASN A 45 -2.76 -20.79 0.95
C ASN A 45 -3.06 -19.94 2.20
N SER A 46 -4.26 -19.36 2.31
CA SER A 46 -4.63 -18.55 3.48
C SER A 46 -4.79 -19.37 4.78
N ARG A 47 -5.09 -20.67 4.71
CA ARG A 47 -5.01 -21.56 5.87
C ARG A 47 -3.58 -21.91 6.24
N GLY A 48 -2.71 -22.05 5.24
CA GLY A 48 -1.29 -22.33 5.41
C GLY A 48 -0.52 -21.29 6.23
N VAL A 49 -1.03 -20.05 6.37
CA VAL A 49 -0.37 -19.05 7.23
C VAL A 49 -0.67 -19.17 8.70
N ARG A 50 -1.77 -19.84 9.11
CA ARG A 50 -2.14 -19.92 10.53
C ARG A 50 -1.03 -20.57 11.38
N PRO A 51 -0.41 -21.68 10.96
CA PRO A 51 0.71 -22.28 11.70
C PRO A 51 1.94 -21.37 11.83
N LEU A 52 2.13 -20.44 10.89
CA LEU A 52 3.28 -19.52 10.91
C LEU A 52 3.25 -18.56 12.10
N ILE A 53 2.06 -18.30 12.67
CA ILE A 53 1.92 -17.48 13.89
C ILE A 53 2.73 -18.11 15.04
N SER A 54 2.50 -19.40 15.28
CA SER A 54 3.23 -20.15 16.30
C SER A 54 4.68 -20.42 15.91
N GLU A 55 4.96 -20.77 14.64
CA GLU A 55 6.32 -21.08 14.17
C GLU A 55 7.26 -19.86 14.33
N LEU A 56 6.75 -18.67 14.00
CA LEU A 56 7.55 -17.44 14.00
C LEU A 56 7.46 -16.67 15.33
N GLY A 57 6.68 -17.15 16.30
CA GLY A 57 6.51 -16.47 17.59
C GLY A 57 5.85 -15.08 17.49
N ILE A 58 5.01 -14.86 16.47
CA ILE A 58 4.32 -13.60 16.23
C ILE A 58 2.87 -13.64 16.74
N LYS A 59 2.24 -12.48 16.84
CA LYS A 59 0.85 -12.34 17.31
C LYS A 59 -0.16 -12.22 16.18
N GLN A 60 0.27 -11.72 15.02
CA GLN A 60 -0.66 -11.40 13.93
C GLN A 60 0.03 -11.48 12.57
N ILE A 61 -0.69 -11.99 11.57
CA ILE A 61 -0.35 -11.90 10.16
C ILE A 61 -1.43 -11.07 9.46
N ILE A 62 -1.00 -10.11 8.65
CA ILE A 62 -1.85 -9.27 7.81
C ILE A 62 -1.52 -9.59 6.36
N LEU A 63 -2.53 -10.04 5.61
CA LEU A 63 -2.38 -10.38 4.20
C LEU A 63 -2.80 -9.19 3.34
N LEU A 64 -1.92 -8.75 2.46
CA LEU A 64 -2.23 -7.75 1.45
C LEU A 64 -2.43 -8.45 0.11
N SER A 65 -3.67 -8.42 -0.38
CA SER A 65 -4.07 -9.06 -1.62
C SER A 65 -4.80 -8.08 -2.53
N ARG A 66 -4.80 -8.35 -3.84
CA ARG A 66 -5.53 -7.53 -4.81
C ARG A 66 -7.04 -7.78 -4.76
N GLN A 67 -7.44 -9.02 -4.44
CA GLN A 67 -8.84 -9.42 -4.30
C GLN A 67 -9.09 -9.89 -2.87
N LYS A 68 -10.37 -9.96 -2.48
CA LYS A 68 -10.75 -10.53 -1.19
C LYS A 68 -10.24 -11.98 -1.10
N VAL A 69 -9.65 -12.34 0.04
CA VAL A 69 -9.25 -13.71 0.32
C VAL A 69 -10.51 -14.56 0.52
N ASP A 70 -10.56 -15.72 -0.12
CA ASP A 70 -11.65 -16.69 -0.04
C ASP A 70 -11.52 -17.56 1.23
N GLU A 71 -11.59 -16.91 2.39
CA GLU A 71 -11.68 -17.56 3.70
C GLU A 71 -12.69 -16.80 4.57
N PRO A 72 -13.92 -17.34 4.77
CA PRO A 72 -14.98 -16.66 5.52
C PRO A 72 -14.59 -16.26 6.95
N ASP A 73 -13.74 -17.05 7.60
CA ASP A 73 -13.29 -16.79 8.96
C ASP A 73 -12.18 -15.73 9.05
N MET A 74 -11.69 -15.24 7.90
CA MET A 74 -10.65 -14.22 7.84
C MET A 74 -11.29 -12.85 7.66
N PRO A 75 -11.16 -11.93 8.65
CA PRO A 75 -11.68 -10.58 8.50
C PRO A 75 -10.93 -9.87 7.36
N ALA A 76 -11.69 -9.23 6.48
CA ALA A 76 -11.16 -8.53 5.32
C ALA A 76 -11.60 -7.06 5.32
N PHE A 77 -10.64 -6.15 5.15
CA PHE A 77 -10.88 -4.71 5.08
C PHE A 77 -10.52 -4.21 3.68
N PRO A 78 -11.49 -3.71 2.89
CA PRO A 78 -11.18 -3.14 1.59
C PRO A 78 -10.50 -1.78 1.78
N LEU A 79 -9.28 -1.64 1.27
CA LEU A 79 -8.62 -0.34 1.17
C LEU A 79 -9.08 0.33 -0.12
N GLN A 80 -9.90 1.38 0.02
CA GLN A 80 -10.41 2.19 -1.07
C GLN A 80 -9.85 3.59 -0.95
N VAL A 81 -9.35 4.14 -2.06
CA VAL A 81 -8.97 5.55 -2.15
C VAL A 81 -10.23 6.33 -2.48
N THR A 82 -10.63 7.24 -1.60
CA THR A 82 -11.80 8.10 -1.73
C THR A 82 -11.44 9.43 -2.41
N ALA A 83 -12.45 10.22 -2.76
CA ALA A 83 -12.22 11.57 -3.29
C ALA A 83 -11.56 12.48 -2.22
N GLU A 84 -11.98 12.35 -0.96
CA GLU A 84 -11.41 13.10 0.17
C GLU A 84 -9.92 12.79 0.36
N ASP A 85 -9.52 11.51 0.23
CA ASP A 85 -8.10 11.12 0.29
C ASP A 85 -7.28 11.82 -0.81
N MET A 86 -7.86 12.01 -1.99
CA MET A 86 -7.21 12.71 -3.10
C MET A 86 -7.10 14.21 -2.82
N GLU A 87 -8.09 14.83 -2.20
CA GLU A 87 -8.04 16.22 -1.77
C GLU A 87 -6.94 16.44 -0.72
N TYR A 88 -6.87 15.58 0.30
CA TYR A 88 -5.80 15.63 1.29
C TYR A 88 -4.42 15.41 0.68
N PHE A 89 -4.31 14.49 -0.28
CA PHE A 89 -3.07 14.26 -1.00
C PHE A 89 -2.62 15.52 -1.76
N ARG A 90 -3.52 16.14 -2.52
CA ARG A 90 -3.24 17.40 -3.24
C ARG A 90 -2.85 18.53 -2.28
N ALA A 91 -3.59 18.70 -1.19
CA ALA A 91 -3.31 19.72 -0.19
C ALA A 91 -1.92 19.54 0.46
N ASN A 92 -1.53 18.30 0.74
CA ASN A 92 -0.20 17.99 1.28
C ASN A 92 0.92 18.29 0.27
N LEU A 93 0.73 17.94 -1.01
CA LEU A 93 1.73 18.25 -2.05
C LEU A 93 1.94 19.76 -2.21
N TYR A 94 0.86 20.54 -2.20
CA TYR A 94 0.97 21.99 -2.24
C TYR A 94 1.68 22.51 -0.98
N ARG A 95 1.25 22.07 0.21
CA ARG A 95 1.77 22.56 1.48
C ARG A 95 3.27 22.29 1.68
N TYR A 96 3.73 21.10 1.29
CA TYR A 96 5.09 20.66 1.61
C TYR A 96 6.06 20.76 0.43
N LEU A 97 5.55 20.74 -0.80
CA LEU A 97 6.37 20.70 -2.02
C LEU A 97 6.05 21.83 -3.01
N ASN A 98 5.05 22.67 -2.72
CA ASN A 98 4.53 23.69 -3.62
C ASN A 98 4.10 23.13 -4.99
N ILE A 99 3.64 21.87 -5.01
CA ILE A 99 3.17 21.18 -6.23
C ILE A 99 1.65 21.24 -6.29
N ILE A 100 1.11 21.66 -7.44
CA ILE A 100 -0.32 21.66 -7.74
C ILE A 100 -0.61 20.53 -8.74
N ILE A 101 -1.45 19.56 -8.37
CA ILE A 101 -1.93 18.54 -9.30
C ILE A 101 -3.22 19.06 -9.96
N PRO A 102 -3.27 19.19 -11.29
CA PRO A 102 -4.48 19.59 -12.01
C PRO A 102 -5.58 18.54 -11.85
N GLU A 103 -6.84 18.98 -11.72
CA GLU A 103 -8.01 18.09 -11.73
C GLU A 103 -8.25 17.63 -13.17
N GLU A 104 -8.50 16.33 -13.38
CA GLU A 104 -8.35 15.72 -14.71
C GLU A 104 -9.32 16.26 -15.77
N THR A 105 -8.78 17.01 -16.75
CA THR A 105 -9.12 16.86 -18.18
C THR A 105 -7.99 17.26 -19.14
N ASP A 106 -6.79 17.57 -18.66
CA ASP A 106 -5.77 18.19 -19.52
C ASP A 106 -4.34 17.67 -19.27
N TYR A 107 -4.16 16.35 -19.37
CA TYR A 107 -2.82 15.73 -19.38
C TYR A 107 -1.95 16.23 -20.56
N LEU A 108 -2.56 16.73 -21.64
CA LEU A 108 -1.88 17.37 -22.77
C LEU A 108 -1.32 18.74 -22.37
N ASP A 109 -2.09 19.55 -21.64
CA ASP A 109 -1.63 20.83 -21.13
C ASP A 109 -0.66 20.70 -19.96
N TYR A 110 -0.73 19.65 -19.14
CA TYR A 110 0.30 19.42 -18.11
C TYR A 110 1.68 19.19 -18.74
N ARG A 111 1.79 18.41 -19.82
CA ARG A 111 3.07 18.23 -20.54
C ARG A 111 3.58 19.53 -21.16
N ARG A 112 2.69 20.32 -21.76
CA ARG A 112 3.03 21.65 -22.31
C ARG A 112 3.45 22.65 -21.22
N ALA A 113 2.77 22.65 -20.08
CA ALA A 113 3.10 23.50 -18.94
C ALA A 113 4.45 23.10 -18.33
N LEU A 114 4.75 21.79 -18.23
CA LEU A 114 6.06 21.31 -17.81
C LEU A 114 7.16 21.73 -18.78
N GLU A 115 6.94 21.57 -20.09
CA GLU A 115 7.88 21.99 -21.13
C GLU A 115 8.12 23.50 -21.16
N ALA A 116 7.09 24.31 -20.87
CA ALA A 116 7.20 25.76 -20.75
C ALA A 116 8.02 26.16 -19.51
N TYR A 117 7.77 25.55 -18.35
CA TYR A 117 8.53 25.78 -17.13
C TYR A 117 10.03 25.52 -17.32
N TYR A 118 10.41 24.38 -17.92
CA TYR A 118 11.82 24.07 -18.18
C TYR A 118 12.49 25.00 -19.21
N ARG A 119 11.72 25.66 -20.09
CA ARG A 119 12.25 26.65 -21.04
C ARG A 119 12.50 28.02 -20.42
N GLU A 120 11.77 28.38 -19.35
CA GLU A 120 11.95 29.67 -18.66
C GLU A 120 13.14 29.66 -17.68
N GLU A 121 13.60 28.48 -17.26
CA GLU A 121 14.80 28.30 -16.43
C GLU A 121 16.10 28.05 -17.24
N SER A 122 16.06 28.14 -18.58
CA SER A 122 17.23 28.01 -19.49
C SER A 122 17.68 29.36 -20.04
#